data_AF-W2SLE7-F1
#
_entry.id   AF-W2SLE7-F1
#
_cell.length_a   1.000
_cell.length_b   1.000
_cell.length_c   1.000
_cell.angle_alpha   90.00
_cell.angle_beta   90.00
_cell.angle_gamma   90.00
#
_symmetry.space_group_name_H-M   'P 1'
#
loop_
_entity.id
_entity.type
_entity.pdbx_description
1 polymer ?
#
loop_
_entity_poly.entity_id
_entity_poly.type
_entity_poly.pdbx_seq_one_letter_code
_entity_poly.pdbx_strand_id
1 'polypeptide(L)' 'MDQHLILLKQFVDNVRKNTDILHEPSLGFFREFLEELGAKIPPMKSKTEGTSGTPPKTEAKEPEPEPMEVS' A
#
# COMPACT_ATOMS: atom_id res chain seq x y z
N MET A 1 -10.42 -9.72 18.88
CA MET A 1 -10.75 -8.33 18.49
C MET A 1 -9.74 -7.35 19.05
N ASP A 2 -9.32 -7.52 20.31
CA ASP A 2 -8.42 -6.60 21.02
C ASP A 2 -7.05 -6.42 20.35
N GLN A 3 -6.48 -7.47 19.79
CA GLN A 3 -5.20 -7.37 19.07
C GLN A 3 -5.26 -6.44 17.86
N HIS A 4 -6.36 -6.44 17.11
CA HIS A 4 -6.50 -5.61 15.92
C HIS A 4 -6.56 -4.13 16.32
N LEU A 5 -7.20 -3.81 17.45
CA LEU A 5 -7.24 -2.47 18.01
C LEU A 5 -5.87 -2.01 18.52
N ILE A 6 -5.11 -2.90 19.17
CA ILE A 6 -3.74 -2.60 19.61
C ILE A 6 -2.85 -2.27 18.41
N LEU A 7 -2.91 -3.11 17.37
CA LEU A 7 -2.10 -2.93 16.17
C LEU A 7 -2.48 -1.65 15.42
N LEU A 8 -3.79 -1.37 15.30
CA LEU A 8 -4.28 -0.13 14.70
C LEU A 8 -3.82 1.08 15.49
N LYS A 9 -3.89 1.04 16.83
CA LYS A 9 -3.42 2.13 17.67
C LYS A 9 -1.92 2.38 17.46
N GLN A 10 -1.11 1.33 17.44
CA GLN A 10 0.33 1.43 17.16
C GLN A 10 0.59 2.02 15.78
N PHE A 11 -0.17 1.60 14.77
CA PHE A 11 -0.07 2.14 13.41
C PHE A 11 -0.39 3.64 13.40
N VAL A 12 -1.49 4.07 14.03
CA VAL A 12 -1.86 5.49 14.15
C VAL A 12 -0.78 6.30 14.87
N ASP A 13 -0.19 5.76 15.93
CA ASP A 13 0.91 6.40 16.65
C ASP A 13 2.18 6.53 15.76
N ASN A 14 2.43 5.58 14.86
CA ASN A 14 3.51 5.67 13.87
C ASN A 14 3.21 6.72 12.79
N VAL A 15 1.99 6.77 12.25
CA VAL A 15 1.57 7.80 11.27
C VAL A 15 1.75 9.21 11.84
N ARG A 16 1.45 9.40 13.14
CA ARG A 16 1.61 10.69 13.83
C ARG A 16 3.07 11.10 14.00
N LYS A 17 3.97 10.14 14.21
CA LYS A 17 5.42 10.40 14.32
C LYS A 17 6.05 10.63 12.96
N ASN A 18 5.61 9.87 11.96
CA ASN A 18 6.09 9.96 10.60
C ASN A 18 4.93 9.77 9.61
N THR A 19 4.49 10.86 9.01
CA THR A 19 3.39 10.85 8.03
C THR A 19 3.85 10.39 6.65
N ASP A 20 5.16 10.26 6.42
CA ASP A 20 5.70 9.76 5.15
C ASP A 20 5.26 8.31 4.89
N ILE A 21 4.93 7.53 5.93
CA ILE A 21 4.46 6.14 5.78
C ILE A 21 3.14 6.05 5.02
N LEU A 22 2.32 7.11 5.00
CA LEU A 22 1.08 7.14 4.21
C LEU A 22 1.34 7.25 2.70
N HIS A 23 2.58 7.53 2.29
CA HIS A 23 2.98 7.60 0.88
C HIS A 23 3.50 6.25 0.35
N GLU A 24 3.58 5.22 1.18
CA GLU A 24 3.91 3.86 0.74
C GLU A 24 2.84 3.33 -0.22
N PRO A 25 3.23 2.69 -1.35
CA PRO A 25 2.28 2.22 -2.37
C PRO A 25 1.27 1.21 -1.80
N SER A 26 1.69 0.38 -0.85
CA SER A 26 0.84 -0.60 -0.17
C SER A 26 -0.26 0.03 0.70
N LEU A 27 -0.11 1.31 1.09
CA LEU A 27 -1.06 2.06 1.91
C LEU A 27 -1.91 3.04 1.09
N GLY A 28 -1.86 2.95 -0.25
CA GLY A 28 -2.67 3.77 -1.15
C GLY A 28 -4.16 3.73 -0.82
N PHE A 29 -4.72 2.53 -0.56
CA PHE A 29 -6.12 2.37 -0.17
C PHE A 29 -6.48 3.15 1.11
N PHE A 30 -5.54 3.23 2.06
CA PHE A 30 -5.76 3.91 3.33
C PHE A 30 -5.69 5.43 3.15
N ARG A 31 -4.84 5.89 2.22
CA ARG A 31 -4.81 7.29 1.81
C ARG A 31 -6.12 7.71 1.14
N GLU A 32 -6.62 6.92 0.20
CA GLU A 32 -7.92 7.18 -0.44
C GLU A 32 -9.04 7.26 0.60
N PHE A 33 -9.08 6.31 1.53
CA PHE A 33 -10.02 6.33 2.65
C PHE A 33 -9.93 7.61 3.51
N LEU A 34 -8.71 8.09 3.79
CA LEU A 34 -8.53 9.35 4.52
C LEU A 34 -9.00 10.57 3.71
N GLU A 35 -8.75 10.58 2.41
CA GLU A 35 -9.22 11.64 1.50
C GLU A 35 -10.76 11.66 1.38
N GLU A 36 -11.41 10.49 1.35
CA GLU A 36 -12.88 10.35 1.40
C GLU A 36 -13.48 10.91 2.70
N LEU A 37 -12.75 10.79 3.82
CA LEU A 37 -13.11 11.40 5.10
C LEU A 37 -12.82 12.90 5.18
N GLY A 38 -12.27 13.50 4.11
CA GLY A 38 -11.93 14.92 4.05
C GLY A 38 -10.58 15.27 4.69
N ALA A 39 -9.75 14.28 5.00
CA ALA A 39 -8.40 14.54 5.50
C ALA A 39 -7.48 15.02 4.37
N LYS A 40 -6.60 15.98 4.69
CA LYS A 40 -5.56 16.45 3.77
C LYS A 40 -4.21 15.88 4.19
N ILE A 41 -3.71 14.91 3.43
CA ILE A 41 -2.42 14.28 3.73
C ILE A 41 -1.30 15.24 3.31
N PRO A 42 -0.37 15.59 4.23
CA PRO A 42 0.76 16.45 3.89
C PRO A 42 1.66 15.75 2.86
N PRO A 43 2.28 16.52 1.94
CA PRO A 43 3.22 15.97 0.97
C PRO A 43 4.42 15.36 1.68
N MET A 44 4.96 14.28 1.11
CA MET A 44 6.12 13.58 1.63
C MET A 44 7.27 14.57 1.82
N LYS A 45 7.85 14.63 3.03
CA LYS A 45 9.02 15.48 3.25
C LYS A 45 10.19 14.81 2.56
N SER A 46 10.49 15.26 1.34
CA SER A 46 11.59 14.74 0.54
C SER A 46 12.90 14.76 1.33
N LYS A 47 13.28 13.61 1.91
CA LYS A 47 14.67 13.20 1.87
C LYS A 47 14.83 12.44 0.57
N THR A 48 15.51 13.10 -0.36
CA THR A 48 16.15 12.52 -1.52
C THR A 48 16.66 11.12 -1.18
N GLU A 49 16.09 10.10 -1.80
CA GLU A 49 16.75 8.96 -2.46
C GLU A 49 15.67 7.94 -2.86
N GLY A 50 15.64 7.65 -4.16
CA GLY A 50 14.46 7.11 -4.82
C GLY A 50 14.24 5.62 -4.66
N THR A 51 13.05 5.18 -5.05
CA THR A 51 12.86 4.04 -5.94
C THR A 51 11.53 4.25 -6.67
N SER A 52 11.57 4.01 -7.97
CA SER A 52 10.55 4.26 -8.98
C SER A 52 9.12 3.96 -8.56
N GLY A 53 8.25 4.94 -8.86
CA GLY A 53 6.90 4.62 -9.30
C GLY A 53 6.97 3.83 -10.60
N THR A 54 6.65 2.54 -10.52
CA THR A 54 6.08 1.79 -11.63
C THR A 54 4.83 1.12 -11.11
N PRO A 55 3.62 1.55 -11.51
CA PRO A 55 2.42 0.76 -11.26
C PRO A 55 2.58 -0.60 -11.98
N PRO A 56 2.30 -1.74 -11.33
CA PRO A 56 2.27 -3.02 -12.03
C PRO A 56 1.13 -2.95 -13.03
N LYS A 57 1.51 -2.82 -14.30
CA LYS A 57 0.65 -2.97 -15.46
C LYS A 57 -0.05 -4.32 -15.34
N THR A 58 -1.37 -4.25 -15.22
CA THR A 58 -2.31 -5.32 -15.58
C THR A 58 -1.82 -6.04 -16.83
N GLU A 59 -1.43 -7.29 -16.69
CA GLU A 59 -1.28 -8.23 -17.79
C GLU A 59 -2.19 -9.42 -17.49
N ALA A 60 -3.44 -9.29 -17.95
CA ALA A 60 -4.32 -10.42 -18.15
C ALA A 60 -4.00 -11.02 -19.52
N LYS A 61 -3.40 -12.21 -19.55
CA LYS A 61 -3.46 -13.19 -20.66
C LYS A 61 -2.89 -14.55 -20.19
N GLU A 62 -3.74 -15.43 -19.68
CA GLU A 62 -4.24 -16.67 -20.32
C GLU A 62 -3.39 -17.91 -19.97
N PRO A 63 -4.04 -19.08 -19.81
CA PRO A 63 -3.54 -20.22 -19.06
C PRO A 63 -2.49 -21.04 -19.80
N GLU A 64 -1.57 -21.60 -19.02
CA GLU A 64 -0.56 -22.57 -19.43
C GLU A 64 -1.24 -23.87 -19.87
N PRO A 65 -1.09 -24.32 -21.14
CA PRO A 65 -1.42 -25.69 -21.48
C PRO A 65 -0.29 -26.59 -20.98
N GLU A 66 -0.52 -27.30 -19.88
CA GLU A 66 0.26 -28.48 -19.53
C GLU A 66 0.02 -29.55 -20.60
N PRO A 67 1.02 -30.01 -21.38
CA PRO A 67 0.91 -31.30 -22.01
C PRO A 67 1.05 -32.35 -20.91
N MET A 68 -0.09 -32.78 -20.38
CA MET A 68 -0.23 -34.10 -19.81
C MET A 68 0.08 -35.12 -20.90
N GLU A 69 1.26 -35.71 -20.91
CA GLU A 69 1.40 -37.08 -21.41
C GLU A 69 2.11 -37.94 -20.37
N VAL A 70 1.24 -38.63 -19.65
CA VAL A 70 1.46 -39.87 -18.94
C VAL A 70 1.58 -41.01 -19.95
N SER A 71 2.56 -41.89 -19.71
CA SER A 71 2.77 -43.26 -20.25
C SER A 71 3.44 -43.42 -21.61
#